data_AF-A0A379WEG1-F1
#
_entry.id   AF-A0A379WEG1-F1
#
_cell.length_a   1.000
_cell.length_b   1.000
_cell.length_c   1.000
_cell.angle_alpha   90.00
_cell.angle_beta   90.00
_cell.angle_gamma   90.00
#
_symmetry.space_group_name_H-M   'P 1'
#
loop_
_entity.id
_entity.type
_entity.pdbx_description
1 polymer ?
#
loop_
_entity_poly.entity_id
_entity_poly.type
_entity_poly.pdbx_seq_one_letter_code
_entity_poly.pdbx_strand_id
1 'polypeptide(L)'
;MPQARRALANAIINSGSAIGMGIGLIGSSVLVKNMSMAWQNVLYIVAAILVIMLCVFTLIIRGKAKSDSAQAEKQTQTVTEDEKRAPLFSGLLCSVYFLYFCTCYGYYLIVTWLPSYLQTERGFDGGAIGLASALVAVVGVPGALFFSHLSDKFRNSKVKVILGLEIVAAAMLAFTVLSPNTTMLMVSLTLYGLLGKMAVDPILISFVSEQASAKVWEELSAFLISLA
;
A
#
# COMPACT_ATOMS: atom_id res chain seq x y z
N MET A 1 -8.23 21.79 -2.02
CA MET A 1 -8.92 21.07 -3.12
C MET A 1 -10.23 20.49 -2.60
N PRO A 2 -11.31 20.42 -3.40
CA PRO A 2 -12.58 19.82 -2.99
C PRO A 2 -12.40 18.34 -2.62
N GLN A 3 -13.02 17.90 -1.52
CA GLN A 3 -12.86 16.56 -0.94
C GLN A 3 -13.11 15.41 -1.94
N ALA A 4 -14.08 15.58 -2.84
CA ALA A 4 -14.40 14.61 -3.90
C ALA A 4 -13.28 14.44 -4.95
N ARG A 5 -12.54 15.51 -5.30
CA ARG A 5 -11.42 15.43 -6.25
C ARG A 5 -10.20 14.74 -5.64
N ARG A 6 -9.99 14.88 -4.32
CA ARG A 6 -8.93 14.17 -3.59
C ARG A 6 -9.22 12.67 -3.49
N ALA A 7 -10.46 12.30 -3.21
CA ALA A 7 -10.89 10.90 -3.18
C ALA A 7 -10.72 10.22 -4.55
N LEU A 8 -11.15 10.88 -5.64
CA LEU A 8 -10.94 10.39 -7.01
C LEU A 8 -9.45 10.26 -7.37
N ALA A 9 -8.63 11.25 -7.04
CA ALA A 9 -7.19 11.19 -7.30
C ALA A 9 -6.51 10.02 -6.55
N ASN A 10 -6.82 9.84 -5.26
CA ASN A 10 -6.29 8.73 -4.47
C ASN A 10 -6.78 7.37 -4.98
N ALA A 11 -8.04 7.28 -5.42
CA ALA A 11 -8.59 6.06 -6.00
C ALA A 11 -7.88 5.69 -7.31
N ILE A 12 -7.59 6.68 -8.17
CA ILE A 12 -6.85 6.46 -9.43
C ILE A 12 -5.41 6.00 -9.14
N ILE A 13 -4.72 6.64 -8.19
CA ILE A 13 -3.35 6.27 -7.81
C ILE A 13 -3.33 4.84 -7.25
N ASN A 14 -4.21 4.51 -6.31
CA ASN A 14 -4.26 3.19 -5.68
C ASN A 14 -4.62 2.08 -6.70
N SER A 15 -5.56 2.38 -7.61
CA SER A 15 -5.91 1.47 -8.70
C SER A 15 -4.73 1.24 -9.64
N GLY A 16 -3.97 2.30 -9.97
CA GLY A 16 -2.76 2.21 -10.79
C GLY A 16 -1.69 1.32 -10.14
N SER A 17 -1.43 1.50 -8.85
CA SER A 17 -0.47 0.68 -8.10
C SER A 17 -0.87 -0.79 -8.07
N ALA A 18 -2.14 -1.11 -7.83
CA ALA A 18 -2.60 -2.50 -7.80
C ALA A 18 -2.60 -3.17 -9.17
N ILE A 19 -2.98 -2.44 -10.22
CA ILE A 19 -2.86 -2.94 -11.61
C ILE A 19 -1.39 -3.19 -11.94
N GLY A 20 -0.50 -2.25 -11.60
CA GLY A 20 0.95 -2.40 -11.82
C GLY A 20 1.54 -3.60 -11.06
N MET A 21 1.14 -3.78 -9.80
CA MET A 21 1.59 -4.91 -8.98
C MET A 21 1.06 -6.24 -9.51
N GLY A 22 -0.20 -6.29 -9.94
CA GLY A 22 -0.79 -7.47 -10.56
C GLY A 22 -0.10 -7.84 -11.88
N ILE A 23 0.09 -6.87 -12.79
CA ILE A 23 0.80 -7.08 -14.05
C ILE A 23 2.25 -7.47 -13.80
N GLY A 24 2.93 -6.83 -12.84
CA GLY A 24 4.32 -7.10 -12.52
C GLY A 24 4.53 -8.51 -11.97
N LEU A 25 3.72 -8.93 -11.00
CA LEU A 25 3.83 -10.27 -10.39
C LEU A 25 3.42 -11.38 -11.37
N ILE A 26 2.31 -11.23 -12.07
CA ILE A 26 1.85 -12.21 -13.07
C ILE A 26 2.82 -12.25 -14.25
N GLY A 27 3.18 -11.09 -14.79
CA GLY A 27 4.08 -10.96 -15.92
C GLY A 27 5.47 -11.51 -15.63
N SER A 28 6.04 -11.20 -14.46
CA SER A 28 7.33 -11.73 -14.02
C SER A 28 7.30 -13.26 -13.88
N SER A 29 6.27 -13.82 -13.22
CA SER A 29 6.12 -15.27 -13.10
C SER A 29 5.97 -15.97 -14.46
N VAL A 30 5.17 -15.42 -15.37
CA VAL A 30 4.94 -16.03 -16.70
C VAL A 30 6.19 -15.93 -17.57
N LEU A 31 6.88 -14.78 -17.61
CA LEU A 31 8.10 -14.63 -18.42
C LEU A 31 9.22 -15.55 -17.95
N VAL A 32 9.48 -15.60 -16.64
CA VAL A 32 10.62 -16.32 -16.10
C VAL A 32 10.35 -17.83 -16.03
N LYS A 33 9.17 -18.25 -15.57
CA LYS A 33 8.86 -19.68 -15.38
C LYS A 33 8.22 -20.35 -16.59
N ASN A 34 7.26 -19.72 -17.27
CA ASN A 34 6.55 -20.37 -18.39
C ASN A 34 7.30 -20.23 -19.72
N MET A 35 7.92 -19.07 -19.97
CA MET A 35 8.67 -18.81 -21.21
C MET A 35 10.17 -19.08 -21.10
N SER A 36 10.63 -19.63 -19.96
CA SER A 36 12.04 -19.92 -19.65
C SER A 36 13.02 -18.79 -19.97
N MET A 37 12.55 -17.53 -19.96
CA MET A 37 13.39 -16.39 -20.22
C MET A 37 14.29 -16.13 -19.02
N ALA A 38 15.53 -15.74 -19.33
CA ALA A 38 16.47 -15.28 -18.34
C ALA A 38 15.85 -14.10 -17.55
N TRP A 39 15.92 -14.13 -16.22
CA TRP A 39 15.31 -13.12 -15.33
C TRP A 39 15.77 -11.69 -15.63
N GLN A 40 16.94 -11.54 -16.24
CA GLN A 40 17.50 -10.27 -16.73
C GLN A 40 16.56 -9.59 -17.74
N ASN A 41 15.82 -10.36 -18.55
CA ASN A 41 14.87 -9.82 -19.52
C ASN A 41 13.71 -9.08 -18.84
N VAL A 42 13.29 -9.52 -17.64
CA VAL A 42 12.29 -8.81 -16.85
C VAL A 42 12.82 -7.44 -16.44
N LEU A 43 14.09 -7.35 -16.02
CA LEU A 43 14.72 -6.07 -15.67
C LEU A 43 14.81 -5.13 -16.87
N TYR A 44 15.16 -5.63 -18.06
CA TYR A 44 15.20 -4.81 -19.27
C TYR A 44 13.82 -4.28 -19.66
N ILE A 45 12.77 -5.08 -19.49
CA ILE A 45 11.39 -4.64 -19.74
C ILE A 45 10.97 -3.56 -18.75
N VAL A 46 11.25 -3.74 -17.45
CA VAL A 46 10.95 -2.71 -16.44
C VAL A 46 11.72 -1.43 -16.72
N ALA A 47 13.02 -1.53 -17.05
CA ALA A 47 13.83 -0.38 -17.42
C ALA A 47 13.26 0.36 -18.64
N ALA A 48 12.82 -0.38 -19.67
CA ALA A 48 12.19 0.22 -20.85
C ALA A 48 10.89 0.95 -20.50
N ILE A 49 10.03 0.36 -19.66
CA ILE A 49 8.79 1.00 -19.19
C ILE A 49 9.11 2.29 -18.42
N LEU A 50 10.11 2.27 -17.53
CA LEU A 50 10.53 3.45 -16.77
C LEU A 50 11.07 4.56 -17.68
N VAL A 51 11.87 4.21 -18.69
CA VAL A 51 12.39 5.17 -19.68
C VAL A 51 11.24 5.76 -20.50
N ILE A 52 10.29 4.94 -20.96
CA ILE A 52 9.10 5.42 -21.68
C ILE A 52 8.30 6.37 -20.79
N MET A 53 8.05 6.00 -19.53
CA MET A 53 7.34 6.85 -18.58
C MET A 53 8.07 8.19 -18.37
N LEU A 54 9.40 8.17 -18.24
CA LEU A 54 10.22 9.37 -18.08
C LEU A 54 10.18 10.25 -19.35
N CYS A 55 10.24 9.64 -20.54
CA CYS A 55 10.06 10.35 -21.81
C CYS A 55 8.67 10.99 -21.90
N VAL A 56 7.59 10.24 -21.59
CA VAL A 56 6.22 10.76 -21.60
C VAL A 56 6.06 11.90 -20.60
N PHE A 57 6.56 11.73 -19.38
CA PHE A 57 6.49 12.75 -18.33
C PHE A 57 7.24 14.03 -18.73
N THR A 58 8.46 13.89 -19.27
CA THR A 58 9.27 15.03 -19.72
C THR A 58 8.68 15.72 -20.95
N LEU A 59 8.07 14.99 -21.89
CA LEU A 59 7.41 15.56 -23.07
C LEU A 59 6.10 16.27 -22.72
N ILE A 60 5.27 15.68 -21.85
CA ILE A 60 3.97 16.25 -21.46
C ILE A 60 4.14 17.43 -20.50
N ILE A 61 5.05 17.34 -19.54
CA ILE A 61 5.24 18.40 -18.53
C ILE A 61 6.06 19.56 -19.06
N ARG A 62 6.98 19.36 -20.01
CA ARG A 62 7.62 20.50 -20.70
C ARG A 62 6.61 21.39 -21.44
N GLY A 63 5.43 20.87 -21.80
CA GLY A 63 4.33 21.67 -22.36
C GLY A 63 3.55 22.51 -21.33
N LYS A 64 3.60 22.16 -20.03
CA LYS A 64 2.81 22.79 -18.94
C LYS A 64 3.65 23.53 -17.90
N ALA A 65 4.94 23.22 -17.79
CA ALA A 65 5.87 23.77 -16.80
C ALA A 65 6.18 25.27 -16.98
N LYS A 66 5.73 25.92 -18.07
CA LYS A 66 5.88 27.37 -18.20
C LYS A 66 4.82 28.18 -17.45
N SER A 67 3.75 27.56 -16.93
CA SER A 67 2.65 28.28 -16.26
C SER A 67 2.44 27.92 -14.78
N ASP A 68 2.76 26.68 -14.34
CA ASP A 68 2.43 26.23 -12.97
C ASP A 68 3.60 26.30 -11.97
N SER A 69 4.84 26.48 -12.44
CA SER A 69 6.03 26.53 -11.56
C SER A 69 6.03 27.73 -10.61
N ALA A 70 5.25 28.78 -10.90
CA ALA A 70 5.14 29.96 -10.06
C ALA A 70 4.08 29.84 -8.94
N GLN A 71 3.24 28.79 -8.94
CA GLN A 71 2.22 28.57 -7.90
C GLN A 71 2.56 27.44 -6.92
N ALA A 72 3.40 26.48 -7.31
CA ALA A 72 3.83 25.38 -6.41
C ALA A 72 4.77 25.86 -5.29
N GLU A 73 5.52 26.95 -5.51
CA GLU A 73 6.47 27.50 -4.52
C GLU A 73 5.81 28.39 -3.45
N LYS A 74 4.53 28.79 -3.64
CA LYS A 74 3.81 29.66 -2.69
C LYS A 74 3.02 28.92 -1.61
N GLN A 75 3.04 27.58 -1.57
CA GLN A 75 2.46 26.81 -0.46
C GLN A 75 3.47 26.34 0.59
N THR A 76 4.77 26.62 0.40
CA THR A 76 5.84 26.22 1.33
C THR A 76 6.22 27.32 2.32
N GLN A 77 5.70 28.54 2.18
CA GLN A 77 6.11 29.66 3.04
C GLN A 77 4.89 30.49 3.45
N THR A 78 4.26 30.09 4.56
CA THR A 78 3.74 30.96 5.64
C THR A 78 2.84 30.10 6.53
N VAL A 79 3.43 29.41 7.50
CA VAL A 79 2.74 29.19 8.77
C VAL A 79 3.68 29.77 9.82
N THR A 80 3.31 30.98 10.24
CA THR A 80 3.97 31.80 11.24
C THR A 80 4.17 31.01 12.53
N GLU A 81 5.35 31.19 13.12
CA GLU A 81 5.67 30.78 14.48
C GLU A 81 4.61 31.27 15.46
N ASP A 82 3.86 30.35 16.04
CA ASP A 82 3.61 30.23 17.48
C ASP A 82 2.51 29.18 17.66
N GLU A 83 2.87 27.96 18.09
CA GLU A 83 2.09 27.23 19.10
C GLU A 83 2.79 25.92 19.49
N LYS A 84 3.15 25.88 20.78
CA LYS A 84 3.57 24.75 21.64
C LYS A 84 4.04 23.47 20.92
N ARG A 85 5.33 23.18 21.09
CA ARG A 85 5.98 21.89 20.86
C ARG A 85 5.16 20.75 21.49
N ALA A 86 4.27 20.13 20.72
CA ALA A 86 3.72 18.84 21.08
C ALA A 86 4.89 17.83 21.05
N PRO A 87 5.12 17.05 22.11
CA PRO A 87 6.25 16.14 22.15
C PRO A 87 6.11 15.11 21.03
N LEU A 88 7.10 15.10 20.12
CA LEU A 88 7.23 14.19 18.98
C LEU A 88 7.27 12.71 19.39
N PHE A 89 7.47 12.44 20.69
CA PHE A 89 7.44 11.13 21.34
C PHE A 89 6.37 11.05 22.42
N SER A 90 5.13 11.43 22.11
CA SER A 90 3.99 11.04 22.94
C SER A 90 3.85 9.51 22.88
N GLY A 91 3.55 8.87 24.02
CA GLY A 91 3.40 7.40 24.09
C GLY A 91 2.42 6.84 23.06
N LEU A 92 1.39 7.62 22.71
CA LEU A 92 0.43 7.29 21.66
C LEU A 92 1.05 7.21 20.27
N LEU A 93 1.93 8.15 19.93
CA LEU A 93 2.61 8.22 18.63
C LEU A 93 3.62 7.07 18.48
N CYS A 94 4.31 6.74 19.57
CA CYS A 94 5.21 5.58 19.62
C CYS A 94 4.44 4.27 19.37
N SER A 95 3.26 4.10 19.99
CA SER A 95 2.39 2.94 19.73
C SER A 95 1.93 2.88 18.26
N VAL A 96 1.59 4.01 17.65
CA VAL A 96 1.22 4.09 16.24
C VAL A 96 2.39 3.70 15.33
N TYR A 97 3.61 4.18 15.60
CA TYR A 97 4.80 3.82 14.83
C TYR A 97 5.12 2.33 14.95
N PHE A 98 5.05 1.79 16.17
CA PHE A 98 5.29 0.37 16.41
C PHE A 98 4.26 -0.50 15.69
N LEU A 99 2.97 -0.13 15.77
CA LEU A 99 1.92 -0.83 15.04
C LEU A 99 2.19 -0.80 13.53
N TYR A 100 2.46 0.37 12.97
CA TYR A 100 2.75 0.51 11.54
C TYR A 100 3.98 -0.28 11.09
N PHE A 101 5.04 -0.30 11.91
CA PHE A 101 6.22 -1.11 11.67
C PHE A 101 5.87 -2.60 11.61
N CYS A 102 5.09 -3.11 12.57
CA CYS A 102 4.64 -4.50 12.58
C CYS A 102 3.77 -4.83 11.35
N THR A 103 2.84 -3.94 10.98
CA THR A 103 2.00 -4.09 9.77
C THR A 103 2.85 -4.16 8.50
N CYS A 104 3.84 -3.27 8.37
CA CYS A 104 4.75 -3.26 7.22
C CYS A 104 5.62 -4.52 7.19
N TYR A 105 6.20 -4.91 8.32
CA TYR A 105 7.01 -6.12 8.42
C TYR A 105 6.21 -7.37 8.03
N GLY A 106 4.98 -7.52 8.56
CA GLY A 106 4.10 -8.64 8.22
C GLY A 106 3.75 -8.68 6.73
N TYR A 107 3.48 -7.51 6.12
CA TYR A 107 3.22 -7.41 4.69
C TYR A 107 4.44 -7.81 3.84
N TYR A 108 5.61 -7.26 4.14
CA TYR A 108 6.84 -7.59 3.40
C TYR A 108 7.24 -9.06 3.57
N LEU A 109 7.04 -9.63 4.77
CA LEU A 109 7.23 -11.05 5.00
C LEU A 109 6.32 -11.89 4.10
N ILE A 110 5.05 -11.51 3.95
CA ILE A 110 4.14 -12.23 3.04
C ILE A 110 4.54 -12.06 1.58
N VAL A 111 4.85 -10.84 1.13
CA VAL A 111 5.24 -10.61 -0.28
C VAL A 111 6.50 -11.41 -0.65
N THR A 112 7.45 -11.55 0.28
CA THR A 112 8.71 -12.26 0.03
C THR A 112 8.59 -13.78 0.22
N TRP A 113 7.83 -14.24 1.22
CA TRP A 113 7.72 -15.66 1.55
C TRP A 113 6.61 -16.40 0.80
N LEU A 114 5.47 -15.74 0.55
CA LEU A 114 4.28 -16.37 -0.02
C LEU A 114 4.54 -17.08 -1.35
N PRO A 115 5.27 -16.49 -2.33
CA PRO A 115 5.53 -17.18 -3.60
C PRO A 115 6.30 -18.49 -3.40
N SER A 116 7.30 -18.49 -2.50
CA SER A 116 8.09 -19.67 -2.18
C SER A 116 7.24 -20.72 -1.48
N TYR A 117 6.44 -20.32 -0.49
CA TYR A 117 5.54 -21.22 0.24
C TYR A 117 4.52 -21.91 -0.67
N LEU A 118 3.90 -21.15 -1.58
CA LEU A 118 2.96 -21.72 -2.55
C LEU A 118 3.63 -22.77 -3.44
N GLN A 119 4.89 -22.53 -3.81
CA GLN A 119 5.66 -23.46 -4.62
C GLN A 119 6.08 -24.72 -3.84
N THR A 120 6.72 -24.56 -2.69
CA THR A 120 7.38 -25.68 -1.98
C THR A 120 6.40 -26.52 -1.18
N GLU A 121 5.48 -25.88 -0.46
CA GLU A 121 4.57 -26.57 0.48
C GLU A 121 3.22 -26.89 -0.16
N ARG A 122 2.78 -26.08 -1.13
CA ARG A 122 1.46 -26.24 -1.77
C ARG A 122 1.53 -26.76 -3.20
N GLY A 123 2.72 -26.94 -3.75
CA GLY A 123 2.93 -27.52 -5.08
C GLY A 123 2.38 -26.68 -6.22
N PHE A 124 2.17 -25.37 -6.03
CA PHE A 124 1.79 -24.47 -7.10
C PHE A 124 2.97 -24.34 -8.08
N ASP A 125 2.67 -24.19 -9.37
CA ASP A 125 3.68 -24.01 -10.40
C ASP A 125 3.37 -22.84 -11.35
N GLY A 126 4.43 -22.31 -11.96
CA GLY A 126 4.38 -21.30 -13.01
C GLY A 126 3.57 -20.06 -12.62
N GLY A 127 2.67 -19.64 -13.53
CA GLY A 127 1.85 -18.44 -13.39
C GLY A 127 0.85 -18.47 -12.22
N ALA A 128 0.50 -19.63 -11.67
CA ALA A 128 -0.46 -19.73 -10.57
C ALA A 128 0.08 -19.12 -9.27
N ILE A 129 1.39 -19.21 -9.04
CA ILE A 129 2.07 -18.58 -7.90
C ILE A 129 1.92 -17.06 -8.00
N GLY A 130 2.28 -16.50 -9.16
CA GLY A 130 2.18 -15.06 -9.41
C GLY A 130 0.75 -14.54 -9.32
N LEU A 131 -0.22 -15.30 -9.82
CA LEU A 131 -1.65 -14.95 -9.74
C LEU A 131 -2.15 -14.94 -8.29
N ALA A 132 -1.79 -15.95 -7.49
CA ALA A 132 -2.19 -16.03 -6.08
C ALA A 132 -1.55 -14.91 -5.24
N SER A 133 -0.28 -14.57 -5.49
CA SER A 133 0.37 -13.43 -4.84
C SER A 133 -0.22 -12.08 -5.27
N ALA A 134 -0.51 -11.92 -6.58
CA ALA A 134 -1.15 -10.71 -7.10
C ALA A 134 -2.57 -10.51 -6.54
N LEU A 135 -3.33 -11.59 -6.33
CA LEU A 135 -4.68 -11.53 -5.78
C LEU A 135 -4.72 -10.80 -4.43
N VAL A 136 -3.74 -11.04 -3.56
CA VAL A 136 -3.63 -10.38 -2.25
C VAL A 136 -3.55 -8.86 -2.40
N ALA A 137 -2.72 -8.38 -3.33
CA ALA A 137 -2.56 -6.95 -3.60
C ALA A 137 -3.81 -6.34 -4.25
N VAL A 138 -4.38 -7.02 -5.25
CA VAL A 138 -5.54 -6.54 -6.00
C VAL A 138 -6.77 -6.42 -5.11
N VAL A 139 -7.00 -7.40 -4.22
CA VAL A 139 -8.13 -7.40 -3.28
C VAL A 139 -7.92 -6.40 -2.12
N GLY A 140 -6.67 -6.02 -1.85
CA GLY A 140 -6.37 -4.95 -0.89
C GLY A 140 -6.95 -3.59 -1.26
N VAL A 141 -7.09 -3.27 -2.55
CA VAL A 141 -7.68 -1.99 -3.00
C VAL A 141 -9.14 -1.83 -2.61
N PRO A 142 -10.06 -2.76 -2.96
CA PRO A 142 -11.45 -2.65 -2.51
C PRO A 142 -11.56 -2.74 -0.99
N GLY A 143 -10.69 -3.50 -0.32
CA GLY A 143 -10.60 -3.54 1.14
C GLY A 143 -10.28 -2.18 1.74
N ALA A 144 -9.25 -1.51 1.21
CA ALA A 144 -8.86 -0.16 1.59
C ALA A 144 -10.03 0.83 1.52
N LEU A 145 -10.74 0.84 0.39
CA LEU A 145 -11.88 1.73 0.19
C LEU A 145 -13.03 1.42 1.16
N PHE A 146 -13.38 0.14 1.31
CA PHE A 146 -14.50 -0.25 2.16
C PHE A 146 -14.23 0.05 3.64
N PHE A 147 -13.07 -0.35 4.16
CA PHE A 147 -12.73 -0.18 5.57
C PHE A 147 -12.35 1.25 5.92
N SER A 148 -11.80 2.04 4.99
CA SER A 148 -11.60 3.47 5.22
C SER A 148 -12.94 4.18 5.44
N HIS A 149 -13.93 3.94 4.57
CA HIS A 149 -15.28 4.48 4.71
C HIS A 149 -15.99 3.99 5.97
N LEU A 150 -15.82 2.71 6.33
CA LEU A 150 -16.39 2.16 7.55
C LEU A 150 -15.79 2.82 8.79
N SER A 151 -14.47 3.06 8.80
CA SER A 151 -13.77 3.69 9.93
C SER A 151 -14.24 5.12 10.20
N ASP A 152 -14.61 5.85 9.15
CA ASP A 152 -15.13 7.23 9.28
C ASP A 152 -16.47 7.25 10.02
N LYS A 153 -17.29 6.20 9.89
CA LYS A 153 -18.54 6.03 10.68
C LYS A 153 -18.23 5.77 12.16
N PHE A 154 -17.09 5.16 12.47
CA PHE A 154 -16.63 4.86 13.83
C PHE A 154 -15.55 5.85 14.29
N ARG A 155 -15.77 7.15 14.05
CA ARG A 155 -14.80 8.22 14.31
C ARG A 155 -14.18 8.19 15.72
N ASN A 156 -14.97 7.88 16.74
CA ASN A 156 -14.52 7.81 18.15
C ASN A 156 -13.83 6.49 18.53
N SER A 157 -13.68 5.54 17.60
CA SER A 157 -13.14 4.20 17.88
C SER A 157 -12.23 3.68 16.76
N LYS A 158 -11.63 4.56 15.97
CA LYS A 158 -10.67 4.22 14.89
C LYS A 158 -9.55 3.28 15.37
N VAL A 159 -9.01 3.49 16.58
CA VAL A 159 -8.00 2.60 17.19
C VAL A 159 -8.52 1.17 17.32
N LYS A 160 -9.76 0.98 17.77
CA LYS A 160 -10.37 -0.35 17.91
C LYS A 160 -10.59 -1.01 16.54
N VAL A 161 -10.93 -0.21 15.52
CA VAL A 161 -11.08 -0.70 14.14
C VAL A 161 -9.73 -1.16 13.60
N ILE A 162 -8.66 -0.37 13.77
CA ILE A 162 -7.30 -0.73 13.35
C ILE A 162 -6.85 -2.03 14.04
N LEU A 163 -6.96 -2.10 15.37
CA LEU A 163 -6.59 -3.30 16.12
C LEU A 163 -7.42 -4.52 15.72
N GLY A 164 -8.72 -4.35 15.48
CA GLY A 164 -9.58 -5.41 14.99
C GLY A 164 -9.15 -5.92 13.62
N LEU A 165 -8.83 -5.02 12.69
CA LEU A 165 -8.32 -5.39 11.37
C LEU A 165 -6.98 -6.15 11.46
N GLU A 166 -6.04 -5.68 12.26
CA GLU A 166 -4.75 -6.36 12.48
C GLU A 166 -4.91 -7.76 13.07
N ILE A 167 -5.77 -7.92 14.08
CA ILE A 167 -6.04 -9.23 14.69
C ILE A 167 -6.65 -10.18 13.66
N VAL A 168 -7.63 -9.71 12.88
CA VAL A 168 -8.25 -10.56 11.86
C VAL A 168 -7.27 -10.87 10.72
N ALA A 169 -6.45 -9.91 10.29
CA ALA A 169 -5.41 -10.14 9.30
C ALA A 169 -4.39 -11.19 9.77
N ALA A 170 -3.91 -11.10 11.01
CA ALA A 170 -3.03 -12.09 11.61
C ALA A 170 -3.69 -13.48 11.68
N ALA A 171 -4.97 -13.55 12.07
CA ALA A 171 -5.71 -14.80 12.08
C ALA A 171 -5.87 -15.42 10.68
N MET A 172 -6.17 -14.60 9.66
CA MET A 172 -6.27 -15.07 8.27
C MET A 172 -4.93 -15.59 7.77
N LEU A 173 -3.83 -14.94 8.13
CA LEU A 173 -2.48 -15.38 7.80
C LEU A 173 -2.12 -16.71 8.45
N ALA A 174 -2.51 -16.92 9.71
CA ALA A 174 -2.37 -18.21 10.38
C ALA A 174 -3.22 -19.30 9.69
N PHE A 175 -4.45 -18.98 9.28
CA PHE A 175 -5.29 -19.91 8.52
C PHE A 175 -4.71 -20.26 7.15
N THR A 176 -4.00 -19.36 6.48
CA THR A 176 -3.28 -19.67 5.23
C THR A 176 -2.30 -20.81 5.42
N VAL A 177 -1.62 -20.88 6.57
CA VAL A 177 -0.66 -21.96 6.87
C VAL A 177 -1.41 -23.25 7.22
N LEU A 178 -2.43 -23.15 8.06
CA LEU A 178 -3.19 -24.31 8.58
C LEU A 178 -4.21 -24.90 7.60
N SER A 179 -4.49 -24.23 6.48
CA SER A 179 -5.56 -24.64 5.57
C SER A 179 -5.27 -26.01 4.93
N PRO A 180 -6.20 -26.98 4.99
CA PRO A 180 -5.99 -28.32 4.44
C PRO A 180 -6.17 -28.40 2.92
N ASN A 181 -6.82 -27.41 2.29
CA ASN A 181 -7.13 -27.42 0.87
C ASN A 181 -6.83 -26.06 0.22
N THR A 182 -6.54 -26.08 -1.07
CA THR A 182 -6.21 -24.92 -1.90
C THR A 182 -7.30 -23.85 -1.85
N THR A 183 -8.58 -24.23 -1.87
CA THR A 183 -9.68 -23.26 -1.78
C THR A 183 -9.66 -22.46 -0.48
N MET A 184 -9.45 -23.13 0.66
CA MET A 184 -9.37 -22.45 1.96
C MET A 184 -8.14 -21.55 2.03
N LEU A 185 -6.99 -21.98 1.47
CA LEU A 185 -5.82 -21.12 1.35
C LEU A 185 -6.12 -19.84 0.56
N MET A 186 -6.77 -19.98 -0.60
CA MET A 186 -7.07 -18.84 -1.46
C MET A 186 -8.05 -17.88 -0.80
N VAL A 187 -9.05 -18.41 -0.09
CA VAL A 187 -9.99 -17.59 0.72
C VAL A 187 -9.25 -16.85 1.83
N SER A 188 -8.38 -17.54 2.59
CA SER A 188 -7.59 -16.91 3.66
C SER A 188 -6.65 -15.81 3.12
N LEU A 189 -5.98 -16.05 1.98
CA LEU A 189 -5.14 -15.04 1.32
C LEU A 189 -5.95 -13.84 0.81
N THR A 190 -7.12 -14.10 0.25
CA THR A 190 -8.03 -13.05 -0.23
C THR A 190 -8.49 -12.17 0.95
N LEU A 191 -8.90 -12.80 2.05
CA LEU A 191 -9.31 -12.08 3.26
C LEU A 191 -8.15 -11.35 3.93
N TYR A 192 -6.95 -11.94 3.97
CA TYR A 192 -5.74 -11.24 4.41
C TYR A 192 -5.45 -10.01 3.54
N GLY A 193 -5.55 -10.13 2.22
CA GLY A 193 -5.39 -9.00 1.30
C GLY A 193 -6.41 -7.89 1.56
N LEU A 194 -7.68 -8.26 1.74
CA LEU A 194 -8.79 -7.34 2.01
C LEU A 194 -8.64 -6.59 3.35
N LEU A 195 -8.13 -7.26 4.38
CA LEU A 195 -8.15 -6.78 5.77
C LEU A 195 -6.79 -6.33 6.29
N GLY A 196 -5.71 -6.68 5.60
CA GLY A 196 -4.34 -6.43 6.02
C GLY A 196 -3.89 -4.98 5.78
N LYS A 197 -2.61 -4.81 5.47
CA LYS A 197 -1.94 -3.50 5.38
C LYS A 197 -2.74 -2.45 4.61
N MET A 198 -3.27 -2.80 3.44
CA MET A 198 -3.95 -1.86 2.55
C MET A 198 -5.22 -1.24 3.18
N ALA A 199 -5.91 -1.97 4.07
CA ALA A 199 -7.06 -1.46 4.82
C ALA A 199 -6.65 -0.54 5.97
N VAL A 200 -5.53 -0.84 6.62
CA VAL A 200 -5.04 -0.11 7.79
C VAL A 200 -4.42 1.23 7.43
N ASP A 201 -3.67 1.29 6.33
CA ASP A 201 -2.95 2.49 5.88
C ASP A 201 -3.83 3.76 5.83
N PRO A 202 -4.97 3.81 5.10
CA PRO A 202 -5.79 5.02 5.03
C PRO A 202 -6.44 5.39 6.37
N ILE A 203 -6.78 4.40 7.19
CA ILE A 203 -7.39 4.63 8.52
C ILE A 203 -6.35 5.22 9.47
N LEU A 204 -5.13 4.72 9.45
CA LEU A 204 -4.03 5.20 10.29
C LEU A 204 -3.66 6.63 9.90
N ILE A 205 -3.56 6.92 8.60
CA ILE A 205 -3.37 8.27 8.05
C ILE A 205 -4.48 9.20 8.57
N SER A 206 -5.74 8.80 8.46
CA SER A 206 -6.88 9.58 8.95
C SER A 206 -6.83 9.80 10.47
N PHE A 207 -6.53 8.77 11.25
CA PHE A 207 -6.42 8.82 12.71
C PHE A 207 -5.31 9.76 13.19
N VAL A 208 -4.13 9.65 12.59
CA VAL A 208 -2.99 10.52 12.91
C VAL A 208 -3.31 11.96 12.51
N SER A 209 -3.97 12.20 11.38
CA SER A 209 -4.33 13.56 10.94
C SER A 209 -5.26 14.28 11.93
N GLU A 210 -6.09 13.54 12.66
CA GLU A 210 -7.02 14.09 13.64
C GLU A 210 -6.35 14.37 15.00
N GLN A 211 -5.17 13.78 15.27
CA GLN A 211 -4.47 13.90 16.55
C GLN A 211 -3.14 14.67 16.48
N ALA A 212 -2.52 14.72 15.31
CA ALA A 212 -1.23 15.37 15.10
C ALA A 212 -1.39 16.89 14.95
N SER A 213 -0.52 17.65 15.61
CA SER A 213 -0.26 19.05 15.24
C SER A 213 0.33 19.09 13.81
N ALA A 214 0.20 20.21 13.11
CA ALA A 214 0.61 20.35 11.70
C ALA A 214 2.02 19.83 11.40
N LYS A 215 2.96 19.97 12.34
CA LYS A 215 4.35 19.51 12.20
C LYS A 215 4.52 17.98 12.35
N VAL A 216 3.79 17.37 13.29
CA VAL A 216 3.78 15.92 13.48
C VAL A 216 3.19 15.23 12.25
N TRP A 217 2.19 15.85 11.62
CA TRP A 217 1.61 15.38 10.37
C TRP A 217 2.58 15.41 9.19
N GLU A 218 3.39 16.46 9.03
CA GLU A 218 4.40 16.54 7.97
C GLU A 218 5.46 15.44 8.10
N GLU A 219 6.00 15.22 9.30
CA GLU A 219 7.00 14.17 9.52
C GLU A 219 6.40 12.77 9.34
N LEU A 220 5.16 12.56 9.80
CA LEU A 220 4.46 11.28 9.63
C LEU A 220 4.08 11.01 8.19
N SER A 221 3.56 12.00 7.47
CA SER A 221 3.25 11.84 6.06
C SER A 221 4.52 11.58 5.25
N ALA A 222 5.63 12.25 5.55
CA ALA A 222 6.93 11.94 4.94
C ALA A 222 7.40 10.49 5.25
N PHE A 223 7.24 10.03 6.49
CA PHE A 223 7.57 8.66 6.89
C PHE A 223 6.67 7.62 6.22
N LEU A 224 5.35 7.85 6.19
CA LEU A 224 4.37 6.96 5.57
C LEU A 224 4.55 6.91 4.05
N ILE A 225 4.86 8.04 3.40
CA ILE A 225 5.17 8.09 1.96
C ILE A 225 6.50 7.38 1.66
N SER A 226 7.48 7.45 2.55
CA SER A 226 8.76 6.73 2.37
C SER A 226 8.61 5.21 2.50
N LEU A 227 7.53 4.72 3.11
CA LEU A 227 7.31 3.30 3.41
C LEU A 227 6.20 2.64 2.57
N ALA A 228 5.40 3.46 1.87
CA ALA A 228 4.38 3.04 0.92
C ALA A 228 4.97 2.81 -0.48
#